data_AF-A0A2A6FJR2-F1
#
_entry.id   AF-A0A2A6FJR2-F1
#
_cell.length_a   1.000
_cell.length_b   1.000
_cell.length_c   1.000
_cell.angle_alpha   90.00
_cell.angle_beta   90.00
_cell.angle_gamma   90.00
#
_symmetry.space_group_name_H-M   'P 1'
#
loop_
_entity.id
_entity.type
_entity.pdbx_description
1 polymer ?
#
loop_
_entity_poly.entity_id
_entity_poly.type
_entity_poly.pdbx_seq_one_letter_code
_entity_poly.pdbx_strand_id
1 'polypeptide(L)' 'MFRGFIDPPSPFAPVEEWIEFRTSMETIEPRTADIQDYIDQANAEIERLKGLPDTCLDGMLR' A
#
# COMPACT_ATOMS: atom_id res chain seq x y z
N MET A 1 10.46 10.53 -19.57
CA MET A 1 11.11 9.70 -18.55
C MET A 1 10.01 8.98 -17.80
N PHE A 2 9.56 7.81 -18.31
CA PHE A 2 8.58 6.98 -17.61
C PHE A 2 9.34 6.30 -16.48
N ARG A 3 9.13 6.75 -15.24
CA ARG A 3 9.66 6.02 -14.08
C ARG A 3 9.00 4.65 -14.12
N GLY A 4 9.87 3.63 -14.12
CA GLY A 4 9.51 2.23 -14.31
C GLY A 4 8.41 1.79 -13.36
N PHE A 5 7.75 0.70 -13.75
CA PHE A 5 7.01 -0.22 -12.89
C PHE A 5 6.93 0.28 -11.46
N ILE A 6 5.83 0.94 -11.10
CA ILE A 6 5.62 1.27 -9.70
C ILE A 6 5.29 -0.09 -9.07
N ASP A 7 6.34 -0.77 -8.62
CA ASP A 7 6.20 -2.00 -7.90
C ASP A 7 5.43 -1.70 -6.60
N PRO A 8 4.49 -2.57 -6.22
CA PRO A 8 3.81 -2.42 -4.94
C PRO A 8 4.85 -2.41 -3.81
N PRO A 9 4.61 -1.64 -2.73
CA PRO A 9 5.47 -1.63 -1.56
C PRO A 9 5.65 -3.03 -0.97
N SER A 10 6.69 -3.19 -0.14
CA SER A 10 6.90 -4.43 0.60
C SER A 10 5.66 -4.74 1.47
N PRO A 11 5.26 -6.02 1.65
CA PRO A 11 4.20 -6.41 2.58
C PRO A 11 4.47 -6.01 4.05
N PHE A 12 5.71 -5.64 4.35
CA PHE A 12 6.15 -5.16 5.66
C PHE A 12 6.38 -3.64 5.68
N ALA A 13 6.08 -2.93 4.59
CA ALA A 13 6.15 -1.49 4.53
C ALA A 13 5.11 -0.86 5.48
N PRO A 14 5.39 0.32 6.03
CA PRO A 14 4.44 1.05 6.88
C PRO A 14 3.19 1.45 6.10
N VAL A 15 2.08 1.71 6.81
CA VAL A 15 0.79 2.05 6.20
C VAL A 15 0.86 3.34 5.36
N GLU A 16 1.74 4.27 5.75
CA GLU A 16 2.00 5.51 5.02
C GLU A 16 2.52 5.24 3.59
N GLU A 17 3.46 4.31 3.42
CA GLU A 17 4.00 3.97 2.09
C GLU A 17 2.92 3.35 1.18
N TRP A 18 2.02 2.55 1.75
CA TRP A 18 0.87 2.00 1.01
C TRP A 18 -0.15 3.08 0.60
N ILE A 19 -0.36 4.09 1.46
CA ILE A 19 -1.22 5.24 1.14
C ILE A 19 -0.61 6.08 0.02
N GLU A 20 0.69 6.34 0.04
CA GLU A 20 1.40 7.08 -1.00
C GLU A 20 1.38 6.32 -2.33
N PHE A 21 1.57 5.01 -2.31
CA PHE A 21 1.46 4.14 -3.49
C PHE A 21 0.06 4.19 -4.10
N ARG A 22 -0.99 3.99 -3.29
CA ARG A 22 -2.39 4.10 -3.77
C ARG A 22 -2.67 5.47 -4.40
N THR A 23 -2.25 6.53 -3.73
CA THR A 23 -2.46 7.90 -4.21
C THR A 23 -1.76 8.12 -5.55
N SER A 24 -0.54 7.59 -5.70
CA SER A 24 0.20 7.63 -6.96
C SER A 24 -0.54 6.89 -8.07
N MET A 25 -1.04 5.68 -7.81
CA MET A 25 -1.87 4.91 -8.75
C MET A 25 -3.14 5.66 -9.16
N GLU A 26 -3.79 6.35 -8.22
CA GLU A 26 -5.01 7.11 -8.49
C GLU A 26 -4.80 8.24 -9.49
N THR A 27 -3.60 8.82 -9.53
CA THR A 27 -3.26 9.89 -10.48
C THR A 27 -2.90 9.40 -11.89
N ILE A 28 -2.78 8.08 -12.10
CA ILE A 28 -2.42 7.53 -13.40
C ILE A 28 -3.67 7.43 -14.28
N GLU A 29 -3.60 8.06 -15.45
CA GLU A 29 -4.58 7.94 -16.52
C GLU A 29 -3.95 7.39 -17.81
N PRO A 30 -4.65 6.55 -18.59
CA PRO A 30 -6.01 6.05 -18.33
C PRO A 30 -6.04 5.00 -17.19
N ARG A 31 -7.15 4.92 -16.46
CA ARG A 31 -7.35 3.91 -15.41
C ARG A 31 -7.59 2.54 -16.04
N THR A 32 -6.50 1.83 -16.34
CA THR A 32 -6.56 0.45 -16.83
C THR A 32 -6.93 -0.53 -15.72
N ALA A 33 -7.30 -1.75 -16.09
CA ALA A 33 -7.60 -2.82 -15.12
C ALA A 33 -6.39 -3.08 -14.20
N ASP A 34 -5.17 -3.09 -14.74
CA ASP A 34 -3.95 -3.31 -13.94
C ASP A 34 -3.77 -2.22 -12.86
N ILE A 35 -4.05 -0.95 -13.20
CA ILE A 35 -3.95 0.15 -12.22
C ILE A 35 -5.03 0.00 -11.15
N GLN A 36 -6.22 -0.46 -11.52
CA GLN A 36 -7.29 -0.72 -10.56
C GLN A 36 -6.92 -1.87 -9.61
N ASP A 37 -6.32 -2.94 -10.11
CA ASP A 37 -5.84 -4.06 -9.29
C ASP A 37 -4.78 -3.59 -8.27
N TYR A 38 -3.85 -2.71 -8.65
CA TYR A 38 -2.88 -2.14 -7.72
C TYR A 38 -3.52 -1.27 -6.63
N ILE A 39 -4.56 -0.51 -6.97
CA ILE A 39 -5.30 0.31 -6.00
C ILE A 39 -6.04 -0.58 -5.01
N ASP A 40 -6.68 -1.65 -5.50
CA ASP A 40 -7.43 -2.59 -4.67
C ASP A 40 -6.49 -3.37 -3.75
N GLN A 41 -5.32 -3.78 -4.23
CA GLN A 41 -4.26 -4.37 -3.43
C GLN A 41 -3.81 -3.42 -2.31
N ALA A 42 -3.54 -2.16 -2.64
CA ALA A 42 -3.11 -1.17 -1.66
C ALA A 42 -4.17 -0.89 -0.60
N ASN A 43 -5.45 -0.83 -0.98
CA ASN A 43 -6.55 -0.67 -0.03
C ASN A 43 -6.65 -1.86 0.93
N ALA A 44 -6.58 -3.09 0.42
CA ALA A 44 -6.63 -4.29 1.24
C ALA A 44 -5.49 -4.34 2.27
N GLU A 45 -4.27 -3.93 1.87
CA GLU A 45 -3.12 -3.92 2.76
C GLU A 45 -3.18 -2.79 3.80
N ILE A 46 -3.66 -1.61 3.41
CA ILE A 46 -3.93 -0.51 4.35
C ILE A 46 -4.96 -0.95 5.40
N GLU A 47 -6.02 -1.63 5.00
CA GLU A 47 -7.03 -2.17 5.92
C GLU A 47 -6.43 -3.25 6.82
N ARG A 48 -5.58 -4.13 6.29
CA ARG A 48 -4.86 -5.14 7.08
C ARG A 48 -3.97 -4.48 8.15
N LEU A 49 -3.18 -3.48 7.76
CA LEU A 49 -2.26 -2.77 8.66
C LEU A 49 -3.00 -1.95 9.72
N LYS A 50 -4.12 -1.30 9.36
CA LYS A 50 -4.97 -0.58 10.32
C LYS A 50 -5.80 -1.50 11.23
N GLY A 51 -6.15 -2.70 10.74
CA GLY A 51 -6.90 -3.71 11.46
C GLY A 51 -6.07 -4.57 12.41
N LEU A 52 -4.74 -4.52 12.29
CA LEU A 52 -3.83 -5.08 13.29
C LEU A 52 -3.87 -4.17 14.53
N PRO A 53 -4.34 -4.64 15.70
CA PRO A 53 -4.18 -3.90 16.93
C PRO A 53 -2.67 -3.72 17.20
N ASP A 54 -2.26 -2.51 17.56
CA ASP A 54 -0.92 -2.05 17.97
C ASP A 54 -0.14 -3.03 18.89
N THR A 55 -0.83 -4.00 19.48
CA THR A 55 -0.34 -5.10 20.32
C THR A 55 0.76 -5.99 19.72
N CYS A 56 1.07 -5.92 18.41
CA CYS A 56 2.24 -6.63 17.87
C CYS A 56 3.57 -5.86 18.04
N LEU A 57 3.54 -4.54 18.31
CA LEU A 57 4.75 -3.74 18.53
C LEU A 57 5.10 -3.58 20.02
N ASP A 58 4.10 -3.67 20.92
CA ASP A 58 4.30 -3.47 22.38
C ASP A 58 4.76 -4.75 23.13
N GLY A 59 4.68 -5.92 22.48
CA GLY A 59 4.99 -7.22 23.11
C GLY A 59 6.47 -7.64 23.12
N MET A 60 7.38 -6.87 22.50
CA MET A 60 8.81 -7.22 22.34
C MET A 60 9.77 -6.37 23.21
N LEU A 61 9.26 -5.66 24.22
CA LEU A 61 10.06 -4.94 25.22
C LEU A 61 9.66 -5.31 26.66
N ARG A 62 9.61 -6.61 26.97
CA ARG A 62 9.56 -7.09 28.35
C ARG A 62 10.57 -8.18 28.62
#